data_AF-A0A9D2JJP4-F1
#
_entry.id   AF-A0A9D2JJP4-F1
#
_cell.length_a   1.000
_cell.length_b   1.000
_cell.length_c   1.000
_cell.angle_alpha   90.00
_cell.angle_beta   90.00
_cell.angle_gamma   90.00
#
_symmetry.space_group_name_H-M   'P 1'
#
loop_
_entity.id
_entity.type
_entity.pdbx_description
1 polymer ?
#
loop_
_entity_poly.entity_id
_entity_poly.type
_entity_poly.pdbx_seq_one_letter_code
_entity_poly.pdbx_strand_id
1 'polypeptide(L)'
;MAEIKFSSKAHRDFFVEMMGKCRKNDTYHRAFFYVMGIAPETRANINRMFDFKNDWIMPEGMHGGWQTSGTVRVCQLAFNLWNGYSGERQGDEFTPNDLFCCEFAPYFMEGIKIRYPEYCRDISVSKNQPDYAR
;
A
#
# COMPACT_ATOMS: atom_id res chain seq x y z
N MET A 1 -1.06 -4.07 18.36
CA MET A 1 -1.05 -3.55 16.97
C MET A 1 -2.44 -3.00 16.71
N ALA A 2 -2.56 -1.78 16.19
CA ALA A 2 -3.85 -1.24 15.79
C ALA A 2 -4.50 -2.17 14.75
N GLU A 3 -5.83 -2.28 14.78
CA GLU A 3 -6.57 -3.09 13.83
C GLU A 3 -6.41 -2.51 12.41
N ILE A 4 -5.98 -3.35 11.46
CA ILE A 4 -5.79 -2.94 10.05
C ILE A 4 -7.17 -2.80 9.40
N LYS A 5 -7.48 -1.62 8.88
CA LYS A 5 -8.77 -1.35 8.23
C LYS A 5 -8.74 -1.68 6.74
N PHE A 6 -9.33 -2.80 6.33
CA PHE A 6 -9.46 -3.17 4.92
C PHE A 6 -10.65 -2.48 4.22
N SER A 7 -10.53 -2.25 2.91
CA SER A 7 -11.60 -1.65 2.09
C SER A 7 -12.77 -2.59 1.81
N SER A 8 -12.52 -3.89 1.83
CA SER A 8 -13.52 -4.93 1.61
C SER A 8 -13.02 -6.28 2.13
N LYS A 9 -13.92 -7.26 2.22
CA LYS A 9 -13.55 -8.66 2.49
C LYS A 9 -12.54 -9.17 1.45
N ALA A 10 -12.74 -8.82 0.18
CA ALA A 10 -11.91 -9.30 -0.91
C ALA A 10 -10.49 -8.67 -0.90
N HIS A 11 -10.34 -7.47 -0.35
CA HIS A 11 -9.03 -6.87 -0.05
C HIS A 11 -8.33 -7.65 1.08
N ARG A 12 -9.03 -7.92 2.19
CA ARG A 12 -8.48 -8.70 3.31
C ARG A 12 -8.02 -10.10 2.87
N ASP A 13 -8.87 -10.82 2.13
CA ASP A 13 -8.58 -12.19 1.72
C ASP A 13 -7.37 -12.23 0.78
N PHE A 14 -7.28 -11.30 -0.18
CA PHE A 14 -6.11 -11.15 -1.03
C PHE A 14 -4.83 -10.91 -0.23
N PHE A 15 -4.87 -9.99 0.74
CA PHE A 15 -3.71 -9.70 1.58
C PHE A 15 -3.20 -10.95 2.31
N VAL A 16 -4.11 -11.70 2.95
CA VAL A 16 -3.76 -12.95 3.65
C VAL A 16 -3.20 -13.99 2.68
N GLU A 17 -3.81 -14.14 1.50
CA GLU A 17 -3.36 -15.09 0.48
C GLU A 17 -1.94 -14.76 -0.01
N MET A 18 -1.66 -13.49 -0.36
CA MET A 18 -0.36 -13.09 -0.86
C MET A 18 0.73 -13.23 0.20
N MET A 19 0.45 -12.82 1.44
CA MET A 19 1.39 -13.00 2.55
C MET A 19 1.69 -14.49 2.82
N GLY A 20 0.74 -15.40 2.57
CA GLY A 20 0.96 -16.85 2.64
C GLY A 20 1.83 -17.41 1.51
N LYS A 21 1.96 -16.69 0.38
CA LYS A 21 2.84 -17.05 -0.74
C LYS A 21 4.27 -16.54 -0.55
N CYS A 22 4.46 -15.54 0.30
CA CYS A 22 5.76 -14.94 0.56
C CYS A 22 6.56 -15.71 1.61
N ARG A 23 7.88 -15.78 1.42
CA ARG A 23 8.79 -16.40 2.39
C ARG A 23 9.08 -15.50 3.58
N LYS A 24 8.91 -14.19 3.40
CA LYS A 24 9.19 -13.14 4.39
C LYS A 24 7.90 -12.51 4.87
N ASN A 25 7.86 -12.21 6.16
CA ASN A 25 6.76 -11.49 6.80
C ASN A 25 7.31 -10.18 7.40
N ASP A 26 7.82 -9.31 6.54
CA ASP A 26 8.34 -7.99 6.91
C ASP A 26 7.36 -6.86 6.51
N THR A 27 7.66 -5.64 6.95
CA THR A 27 6.82 -4.45 6.70
C THR A 27 6.75 -4.05 5.24
N TYR A 28 7.74 -4.41 4.41
CA TYR A 28 7.77 -4.08 2.98
C TYR A 28 6.75 -4.93 2.22
N HIS A 29 6.78 -6.25 2.41
CA HIS A 29 5.82 -7.18 1.82
C HIS A 29 4.41 -6.86 2.28
N ARG A 30 4.24 -6.66 3.60
CA ARG A 30 2.93 -6.36 4.16
C ARG A 30 2.36 -5.07 3.57
N ALA A 31 3.14 -4.00 3.49
CA ALA A 31 2.67 -2.75 2.91
C ALA A 31 2.35 -2.89 1.41
N PHE A 32 3.23 -3.55 0.66
CA PHE A 32 3.05 -3.78 -0.77
C PHE A 32 1.76 -4.56 -1.07
N PHE A 33 1.58 -5.75 -0.49
CA PHE A 33 0.39 -6.57 -0.77
C PHE A 33 -0.89 -5.98 -0.20
N TYR A 34 -0.80 -5.21 0.87
CA TYR A 34 -1.93 -4.47 1.38
C TYR A 34 -2.37 -3.42 0.36
N VAL A 35 -1.48 -2.54 -0.10
CA VAL A 35 -1.84 -1.49 -1.07
C VAL A 35 -2.31 -2.10 -2.39
N MET A 36 -1.60 -3.11 -2.92
CA MET A 36 -2.02 -3.84 -4.12
C MET A 36 -3.37 -4.55 -3.97
N GLY A 37 -3.82 -4.82 -2.74
CA GLY A 37 -5.10 -5.46 -2.46
C GLY A 37 -6.32 -4.54 -2.56
N ILE A 38 -6.12 -3.22 -2.64
CA ILE A 38 -7.21 -2.25 -2.57
C ILE A 38 -8.13 -2.35 -3.79
N ALA A 39 -7.57 -2.39 -5.00
CA ALA A 39 -8.33 -2.39 -6.25
C ALA A 39 -8.51 -3.81 -6.81
N PRO A 40 -9.66 -4.13 -7.44
CA PRO A 40 -9.85 -5.41 -8.14
C PRO A 40 -8.80 -5.68 -9.22
N GLU A 41 -8.45 -4.67 -10.00
CA GLU A 41 -7.56 -4.78 -11.15
C GLU A 41 -6.12 -5.07 -10.73
N THR A 42 -5.64 -4.42 -9.67
CA THR A 42 -4.29 -4.67 -9.11
C THR A 42 -4.17 -6.09 -8.55
N ARG A 43 -5.25 -6.61 -7.93
CA ARG A 43 -5.31 -8.00 -7.47
C ARG A 43 -5.27 -8.99 -8.62
N ALA A 44 -6.06 -8.75 -9.68
CA ALA A 44 -6.09 -9.60 -10.87
C ALA A 44 -4.73 -9.63 -11.60
N ASN A 45 -3.93 -8.57 -11.48
CA ASN A 45 -2.64 -8.44 -12.17
C ASN A 45 -1.43 -8.64 -11.25
N ILE A 46 -1.58 -9.17 -10.03
CA ILE A 46 -0.47 -9.26 -9.06
C ILE A 46 0.77 -10.00 -9.58
N ASN A 47 0.58 -11.06 -10.38
CA ASN A 47 1.69 -11.83 -10.96
C ASN A 47 2.48 -11.06 -12.03
N ARG A 48 1.95 -9.92 -12.52
CA ARG A 48 2.68 -8.99 -13.39
C ARG A 48 3.46 -7.95 -12.60
N MET A 49 3.09 -7.75 -11.33
CA MET A 49 3.61 -6.68 -10.46
C MET A 49 4.64 -7.18 -9.45
N PHE A 50 4.63 -8.48 -9.14
CA PHE A 50 5.53 -9.10 -8.19
C PHE A 50 5.99 -10.48 -8.67
N ASP A 51 7.29 -10.71 -8.63
CA ASP A 51 7.88 -12.01 -8.92
C ASP A 51 8.03 -12.80 -7.61
N PHE A 52 7.11 -13.73 -7.36
CA PHE A 52 7.15 -14.58 -6.16
C PHE A 52 8.35 -15.55 -6.14
N LYS A 53 8.97 -15.83 -7.28
CA LYS A 53 10.15 -16.71 -7.35
C LYS A 53 11.40 -15.96 -6.90
N ASN A 54 11.58 -14.73 -7.39
CA ASN A 54 12.76 -13.91 -7.13
C ASN A 54 12.59 -12.90 -5.97
N ASP A 55 11.37 -12.75 -5.44
CA ASP A 55 11.04 -11.91 -4.29
C ASP A 55 11.26 -10.41 -4.54
N TRP A 56 10.83 -9.92 -5.70
CA TRP A 56 10.94 -8.50 -6.06
C TRP A 56 9.70 -7.94 -6.78
N ILE A 57 9.62 -6.61 -6.81
CA ILE A 57 8.63 -5.88 -7.61
C ILE A 57 9.03 -5.88 -9.09
N MET A 58 8.03 -5.81 -9.98
CA MET A 58 8.20 -5.82 -11.43
C MET A 58 7.67 -4.50 -12.02
N PRO A 59 8.52 -3.46 -12.18
CA PRO A 59 8.11 -2.15 -12.70
C PRO A 59 7.44 -2.20 -14.07
N GLU A 60 7.90 -3.12 -14.94
CA GLU A 60 7.31 -3.33 -16.26
C GLU A 60 5.82 -3.68 -16.21
N GLY A 61 5.35 -4.29 -15.11
CA GLY A 61 3.93 -4.57 -14.89
C GLY A 61 3.04 -3.33 -14.89
N MET A 62 3.60 -2.16 -14.58
CA MET A 62 2.86 -0.89 -14.53
C MET A 62 2.44 -0.39 -15.90
N HIS A 63 3.09 -0.81 -16.99
CA HIS A 63 2.78 -0.37 -18.36
C HIS A 63 1.68 -1.20 -19.03
N GLY A 64 0.95 -2.02 -18.27
CA GLY A 64 -0.15 -2.82 -18.79
C GLY A 64 -1.39 -1.99 -19.13
N GLY A 65 -2.03 -2.28 -20.27
CA GLY A 65 -3.26 -1.61 -20.71
C GLY A 65 -4.52 -1.86 -19.85
N TRP A 66 -4.37 -2.51 -18.70
CA TRP A 66 -5.43 -2.72 -17.70
C TRP A 66 -5.51 -1.56 -16.68
N GLN A 67 -4.50 -0.68 -16.65
CA GLN A 67 -4.41 0.40 -15.68
C GLN A 67 -5.47 1.48 -15.93
N THR A 68 -6.10 1.93 -14.84
CA THR A 68 -6.88 3.17 -14.73
C THR A 68 -6.09 4.20 -13.93
N SER A 69 -6.54 5.47 -13.91
CA SER A 69 -5.91 6.51 -13.08
C SER A 69 -5.85 6.13 -11.59
N GLY A 70 -6.88 5.44 -11.08
CA GLY A 70 -6.90 4.95 -9.70
C GLY A 70 -5.87 3.84 -9.45
N THR A 71 -5.76 2.88 -10.35
CA THR A 71 -4.83 1.75 -10.17
C THR A 71 -3.37 2.16 -10.38
N VAL A 72 -3.10 3.17 -11.20
CA VAL A 72 -1.77 3.78 -11.32
C VAL A 72 -1.29 4.29 -9.97
N ARG A 73 -2.12 5.05 -9.24
CA ARG A 73 -1.80 5.57 -7.90
C ARG A 73 -1.59 4.46 -6.86
N VAL A 74 -2.40 3.40 -6.93
CA VAL A 74 -2.22 2.20 -6.09
C VAL A 74 -0.85 1.58 -6.34
N CYS A 75 -0.49 1.37 -7.61
CA CYS A 75 0.79 0.75 -7.98
C CYS A 75 1.97 1.63 -7.59
N GLN A 76 1.91 2.93 -7.88
CA GLN A 76 2.94 3.90 -7.54
C GLN A 76 3.22 3.92 -6.04
N LEU A 77 2.18 4.00 -5.20
CA LEU A 77 2.36 3.97 -3.75
C LEU A 77 2.91 2.62 -3.27
N ALA A 78 2.40 1.49 -3.77
CA ALA A 78 2.88 0.16 -3.37
C ALA A 78 4.39 -0.01 -3.67
N PHE A 79 4.81 0.42 -4.85
CA PHE A 79 6.21 0.38 -5.28
C PHE A 79 7.07 1.34 -4.47
N ASN A 80 6.56 2.54 -4.19
CA ASN A 80 7.26 3.52 -3.38
C ASN A 80 7.50 3.02 -1.95
N LEU A 81 6.50 2.38 -1.32
CA LEU A 81 6.65 1.80 0.02
C LEU A 81 7.62 0.60 0.05
N TRP A 82 7.83 -0.09 -1.08
CA TRP A 82 8.75 -1.21 -1.20
C TRP A 82 10.23 -0.78 -1.13
N ASN A 83 10.65 0.23 -1.88
CA ASN A 83 12.06 0.63 -1.91
C ASN A 83 12.30 2.11 -2.27
N GLY A 84 11.28 2.96 -2.16
CA GLY A 84 11.36 4.36 -2.59
C GLY A 84 11.26 4.55 -4.10
N TYR A 85 10.79 3.54 -4.85
CA TYR A 85 10.57 3.65 -6.29
C TYR A 85 9.77 4.91 -6.63
N SER A 86 10.31 5.71 -7.55
CA SER A 86 9.74 6.98 -8.00
C SER A 86 9.69 7.08 -9.53
N GLY A 87 9.68 5.93 -10.22
CA GLY A 87 9.76 5.89 -11.69
C GLY A 87 11.09 6.38 -12.26
N GLU A 88 11.20 6.34 -13.59
CA GLU A 88 12.32 6.96 -14.33
C GLU A 88 12.17 8.49 -14.41
N ARG A 89 10.94 8.99 -14.33
CA ARG A 89 10.62 10.41 -14.27
C ARG A 89 10.48 10.82 -12.81
N GLN A 90 11.49 11.49 -12.27
CA GLN A 90 11.33 12.30 -11.07
C GLN A 90 10.30 13.39 -11.38
N GLY A 91 9.03 13.13 -11.07
CA GLY A 91 7.91 14.03 -11.37
C GLY A 91 6.85 14.01 -10.26
N ASP A 92 5.85 14.88 -10.40
CA ASP A 92 4.81 15.15 -9.40
C ASP A 92 3.88 13.95 -9.11
N GLU A 93 4.03 12.84 -9.84
CA GLU A 93 3.24 11.61 -9.80
C GLU A 93 3.34 10.83 -8.47
N PHE A 94 4.35 11.14 -7.64
CA PHE A 94 4.53 10.52 -6.32
C PHE A 94 4.24 11.50 -5.17
N THR A 95 3.78 12.71 -5.50
CA THR A 95 3.42 13.70 -4.47
C THR A 95 2.14 13.29 -3.76
N PRO A 96 1.94 13.73 -2.50
CA PRO A 96 0.66 13.53 -1.83
C PRO A 96 -0.54 14.06 -2.63
N ASN A 97 -0.36 15.16 -3.36
CA ASN A 97 -1.42 15.75 -4.19
C ASN A 97 -1.88 14.79 -5.29
N ASP A 98 -0.95 14.08 -5.95
CA ASP A 98 -1.33 13.13 -6.99
C ASP A 98 -1.85 11.81 -6.40
N LEU A 99 -1.13 11.24 -5.43
CA LEU A 99 -1.48 9.93 -4.87
C LEU A 99 -2.81 9.94 -4.10
N PHE A 100 -3.05 10.95 -3.26
CA PHE A 100 -4.19 10.96 -2.33
C PHE A 100 -5.46 11.61 -2.90
N CYS A 101 -5.43 12.13 -4.13
CA CYS A 101 -6.61 12.67 -4.80
C CYS A 101 -7.49 11.55 -5.41
N CYS A 102 -7.83 10.54 -4.60
CA CYS A 102 -8.69 9.42 -4.99
C CYS A 102 -9.42 8.80 -3.78
N GLU A 103 -10.44 7.98 -4.06
CA GLU A 103 -11.24 7.27 -3.05
C GLU A 103 -10.44 6.27 -2.20
N PHE A 104 -9.26 5.86 -2.67
CA PHE A 104 -8.39 4.92 -1.96
C PHE A 104 -7.54 5.55 -0.86
N ALA A 105 -7.50 6.88 -0.78
CA ALA A 105 -6.68 7.64 0.17
C ALA A 105 -6.76 7.17 1.64
N PRO A 106 -7.94 6.84 2.21
CA PRO A 106 -8.00 6.32 3.58
C PRO A 106 -7.24 5.00 3.77
N TYR A 107 -7.21 4.16 2.74
CA TYR A 107 -6.52 2.87 2.77
C TYR A 107 -5.02 3.04 2.47
N PHE A 108 -4.63 4.04 1.68
CA PHE A 108 -3.21 4.38 1.50
C PHE A 108 -2.54 4.73 2.85
N MET A 109 -3.24 5.43 3.73
CA MET A 109 -2.75 5.71 5.08
C MET A 109 -2.52 4.43 5.90
N GLU A 110 -3.38 3.42 5.77
CA GLU A 110 -3.18 2.13 6.43
C GLU A 110 -1.94 1.40 5.88
N GLY A 111 -1.70 1.45 4.56
CA GLY A 111 -0.48 0.94 3.94
C GLY A 111 0.78 1.57 4.50
N ILE A 112 0.77 2.90 4.70
CA ILE A 112 1.88 3.65 5.31
C ILE A 112 2.10 3.23 6.77
N LYS A 113 1.03 3.09 7.57
CA LYS A 113 1.13 2.62 8.97
C LYS A 113 1.70 1.20 9.05
N ILE A 114 1.33 0.33 8.11
CA ILE A 114 1.89 -1.03 8.01
C ILE A 114 3.37 -0.98 7.68
N ARG A 115 3.80 -0.06 6.81
CA ARG A 115 5.19 0.10 6.42
C ARG A 115 6.07 0.65 7.54
N TYR A 116 5.53 1.55 8.36
CA TYR A 116 6.24 2.34 9.37
C TYR A 116 5.59 2.20 10.77
N PRO A 117 5.43 0.98 11.30
CA PRO A 117 4.67 0.75 12.52
C PRO A 117 5.27 1.45 13.75
N GLU A 118 6.58 1.63 13.81
CA GLU A 118 7.28 2.33 14.88
C GLU A 118 6.94 3.82 14.96
N TYR A 119 6.65 4.47 13.82
CA TYR A 119 6.32 5.89 13.75
C TYR A 119 4.82 6.17 13.93
N CYS A 120 3.97 5.13 13.86
CA CYS A 120 2.52 5.28 13.90
C CYS A 120 1.86 4.78 15.19
N ARG A 121 2.62 4.20 16.14
CA ARG A 121 2.08 3.67 17.41
C ARG A 121 1.61 4.78 18.38
N ASP A 122 2.37 5.87 18.48
CA ASP A 122 2.18 6.88 19.56
C ASP A 122 1.03 7.87 19.32
N ILE A 123 0.52 7.95 18.09
CA ILE A 123 -0.61 8.85 17.73
C ILE A 123 -1.94 8.33 18.32
N SER A 124 -2.02 7.04 18.66
CA SER A 124 -3.25 6.43 19.20
C SER A 124 -3.41 6.62 20.72
N VAL A 125 -2.31 6.86 21.45
CA VAL A 125 -2.31 6.94 22.92
C VAL A 125 -2.64 8.35 23.42
N SER A 126 -2.44 9.37 22.58
CA SER A 126 -2.64 10.79 22.93
C SER A 126 -4.11 11.24 22.96
N LYS A 127 -5.07 10.41 22.53
CA LYS A 127 -6.51 10.76 22.60
C LYS A 127 -7.16 10.53 23.97
N ASN A 128 -6.42 10.07 24.98
CA ASN A 128 -6.92 9.86 26.34
C ASN A 128 -6.42 10.90 27.35
N GLN A 129 -5.94 12.07 26.90
CA GLN A 129 -5.68 13.17 27.81
C GLN A 129 -6.95 14.03 27.93
N PRO A 130 -7.60 14.12 29.11
CA PRO A 130 -8.75 15.01 29.27
C PRO A 130 -8.31 16.44 28.99
N ASP A 131 -9.12 17.17 28.21
CA ASP A 131 -9.00 18.61 27.99
C ASP A 131 -8.91 19.30 29.35
N TYR A 132 -7.71 19.74 29.73
CA TYR A 132 -7.58 20.78 30.73
C TYR A 132 -7.80 22.10 30.01
N ALA A 133 -9.06 22.52 30.04
CA ALA A 133 -9.50 23.86 29.66
C ALA A 133 -8.50 24.93 30.14
N ARG A 134 -8.13 25.80 29.21
CA ARG A 134 -7.70 27.18 29.49
C ARG A 134 -8.45 28.11 28.57
#